data_AF-A0AA36FZM3-F1
#
_entry.id   AF-A0AA36FZM3-F1
#
_cell.length_a   1.000
_cell.length_b   1.000
_cell.length_c   1.000
_cell.angle_alpha   90.00
_cell.angle_beta   90.00
_cell.angle_gamma   90.00
#
_symmetry.space_group_name_H-M   'P 1'
#
loop_
_entity.id
_entity.type
_entity.pdbx_description
1 polymer ?
#
loop_
_entity_poly.entity_id
_entity_poly.type
_entity_poly.pdbx_seq_one_letter_code
_entity_poly.pdbx_strand_id
1 'polypeptide(L)'
;MLMKLLCFAGLFAVAAAGSCPSSTLQLISKCYTPYLKFFGASCTSKTLPSYTAWTIPRELMYQNGSSSVFPVCSVTKTLYACLGNNAPLSLDCYQAMGLSAVEASVYRTDLSAMQFQCTAGVNALYSTFDCYRAASVTYNAAIQKCETDYAKNVQSDVCKAMNTMMDCKSSIYGKQCGTEAKSLNCGIVRTALNLLDGSCSASGKLNKCAACH
;
A
#
# COMPACT_ATOMS: atom_id res chain seq x y z
N MET A 1 3.29 -0.05 10.83
CA MET A 1 3.98 -1.34 10.88
C MET A 1 3.57 -2.21 9.72
N LEU A 2 2.30 -2.21 9.31
CA LEU A 2 1.89 -2.80 8.04
C LEU A 2 2.33 -1.87 6.89
N MET A 3 3.49 -2.17 6.30
CA MET A 3 4.13 -1.51 5.16
C MET A 3 4.67 -0.09 5.39
N LYS A 4 5.84 -0.04 6.05
CA LYS A 4 6.84 0.96 5.65
C LYS A 4 7.46 0.47 4.33
N LEU A 5 6.83 0.79 3.19
CA LEU A 5 7.53 0.70 1.91
C LEU A 5 8.59 1.79 1.93
N LEU A 6 9.86 1.38 2.03
CA LEU A 6 10.96 2.31 1.84
C LEU A 6 10.81 2.96 0.46
N CYS A 7 10.80 4.29 0.46
CA CYS A 7 10.87 5.09 -0.75
C CYS A 7 12.09 4.69 -1.56
N PHE A 8 11.88 4.01 -2.68
CA PHE A 8 12.93 3.81 -3.66
C PHE A 8 13.19 5.16 -4.33
N ALA A 9 14.28 5.83 -3.93
CA ALA A 9 14.92 6.89 -4.70
C ALA A 9 15.64 6.27 -5.93
N GLY A 10 14.91 5.47 -6.72
CA GLY A 10 15.35 5.05 -8.05
C GLY A 10 14.78 6.04 -9.06
N LEU A 11 15.58 6.43 -10.06
CA LEU A 11 15.15 7.29 -11.15
C LEU A 11 13.92 6.70 -11.84
N PHE A 12 12.73 7.10 -11.40
CA PHE A 12 11.53 6.99 -12.22
C PHE A 12 11.60 8.13 -13.22
N ALA A 13 11.55 7.81 -14.50
CA ALA A 13 11.34 8.81 -15.53
C ALA A 13 10.11 9.64 -15.11
N VAL A 14 10.32 10.94 -14.94
CA VAL A 14 9.26 11.89 -14.64
C VAL A 14 8.36 11.89 -15.88
N ALA A 15 7.32 11.07 -15.88
CA ALA A 15 6.25 11.18 -16.85
C ALA A 15 5.74 12.62 -16.78
N ALA A 16 5.60 13.27 -17.94
CA ALA A 16 5.11 14.63 -18.03
C ALA A 16 3.86 14.78 -17.15
N ALA A 17 3.89 15.72 -16.21
CA ALA A 17 2.84 15.93 -15.23
C ALA A 17 1.49 16.08 -15.94
N GLY A 18 0.64 15.06 -15.83
CA GLY A 18 -0.76 15.21 -16.18
C GLY A 18 -1.37 16.18 -15.17
N SER A 19 -2.12 17.18 -15.62
CA SER A 19 -2.80 18.05 -14.66
C SER A 19 -3.90 17.26 -13.94
N CYS A 20 -3.97 17.36 -12.61
CA CYS A 20 -5.13 16.84 -11.88
C CYS A 20 -6.31 17.79 -12.09
N PRO A 21 -7.43 17.35 -12.70
CA PRO A 21 -8.56 18.24 -12.96
C PRO A 21 -9.10 18.84 -11.66
N SER A 22 -9.54 20.11 -11.69
CA SER A 22 -10.07 20.78 -10.50
C SER A 22 -11.29 20.06 -9.90
N SER A 23 -12.11 19.41 -10.73
CA SER A 23 -13.20 18.54 -10.28
C SER A 23 -12.69 17.33 -9.49
N THR A 24 -11.59 16.71 -9.92
CA THR A 24 -10.92 15.63 -9.19
C THR A 24 -10.35 16.13 -7.88
N LEU A 25 -9.73 17.32 -7.82
CA LEU A 25 -9.24 17.90 -6.56
C LEU A 25 -10.37 18.14 -5.54
N GLN A 26 -11.52 18.66 -5.97
CA GLN A 26 -12.69 18.82 -5.11
C GLN A 26 -13.23 17.47 -4.62
N LEU A 27 -13.25 16.46 -5.49
CA LEU A 27 -13.64 15.10 -5.12
C LEU A 27 -12.68 14.50 -4.08
N ILE A 28 -11.37 14.67 -4.26
CA ILE A 28 -10.36 14.21 -3.31
C ILE A 28 -10.62 14.82 -1.94
N SER A 29 -10.74 16.14 -1.84
CA SER A 29 -11.01 16.82 -0.56
C SER A 29 -12.30 16.31 0.10
N LYS A 30 -13.37 16.12 -0.69
CA LYS A 30 -14.65 15.57 -0.20
C LYS A 30 -14.50 14.14 0.34
N CYS A 31 -13.80 13.27 -0.38
CA CYS A 31 -13.68 11.85 -0.04
C CYS A 31 -12.67 11.57 1.09
N TYR A 32 -11.56 12.32 1.13
CA TYR A 32 -10.54 12.17 2.15
C TYR A 32 -10.92 12.79 3.49
N THR A 33 -11.78 13.81 3.52
CA THR A 33 -12.21 14.43 4.78
C THR A 33 -12.79 13.43 5.79
N PRO A 34 -13.83 12.63 5.48
CA PRO A 34 -14.35 11.64 6.42
C PRO A 34 -13.34 10.52 6.71
N TYR A 35 -12.54 10.14 5.71
CA TYR A 35 -11.51 9.10 5.87
C TYR A 35 -10.43 9.53 6.87
N LEU A 36 -9.85 10.72 6.72
CA LEU A 36 -8.83 11.24 7.63
C LEU A 36 -9.40 11.54 9.01
N LYS A 37 -10.64 12.03 9.08
CA LYS A 37 -11.34 12.27 10.35
C LYS A 37 -11.46 11.00 11.20
N PHE A 38 -11.69 9.84 10.58
CA PHE A 38 -11.73 8.55 11.28
C PHE A 38 -10.42 8.25 12.02
N PHE A 39 -9.28 8.65 11.44
CA PHE A 39 -7.95 8.51 12.06
C PHE A 39 -7.57 9.71 12.95
N GLY A 40 -8.50 10.64 13.24
CA GLY A 40 -8.18 11.86 14.00
C GLY A 40 -7.27 12.85 13.25
N ALA A 41 -7.08 12.67 11.95
CA ALA A 41 -6.37 13.60 11.08
C ALA A 41 -7.36 14.56 10.39
N SER A 42 -6.86 15.66 9.86
CA SER A 42 -7.66 16.59 9.05
C SER A 42 -7.07 16.75 7.65
N CYS A 43 -7.96 16.98 6.69
CA CYS A 43 -7.61 17.48 5.37
C CYS A 43 -7.95 18.97 5.37
N THR A 44 -7.06 19.83 4.88
CA THR A 44 -7.52 21.15 4.45
C THR A 44 -8.13 21.02 3.07
N SER A 45 -8.90 22.01 2.60
CA SER A 45 -9.51 21.98 1.27
C SER A 45 -8.50 21.84 0.11
N LYS A 46 -7.19 22.01 0.38
CA LYS A 46 -6.13 22.04 -0.64
C LYS A 46 -4.97 21.08 -0.38
N THR A 47 -4.85 20.48 0.80
CA THR A 47 -3.68 19.66 1.14
C THR A 47 -4.03 18.38 1.88
N LEU A 48 -3.43 17.27 1.43
CA LEU A 48 -3.37 16.04 2.19
C LEU A 48 -2.28 16.15 3.27
N PRO A 49 -2.45 15.50 4.43
CA PRO A 49 -1.40 15.42 5.44
C PRO A 49 -0.20 14.65 4.90
N SER A 50 1.00 14.93 5.43
CA SER A 50 2.20 14.15 5.09
C SER A 50 1.99 12.66 5.35
N TYR A 51 2.77 11.80 4.68
CA TYR A 51 2.62 10.35 4.82
C TYR A 51 2.76 9.91 6.29
N THR A 52 3.70 10.51 7.02
CA THR A 52 3.90 10.25 8.45
C THR A 52 2.69 10.71 9.29
N ALA A 53 2.14 11.89 9.01
CA ALA A 53 0.98 12.41 9.74
C ALA A 53 -0.29 11.58 9.52
N TRP A 54 -0.43 10.95 8.36
CA TRP A 54 -1.51 10.01 8.08
C TRP A 54 -1.30 8.62 8.68
N THR A 55 -0.07 8.09 8.62
CA THR A 55 0.21 6.73 9.08
C THR A 55 0.24 6.59 10.60
N ILE A 56 0.78 7.55 11.35
CA ILE A 56 0.89 7.46 12.82
C ILE A 56 -0.45 7.14 13.50
N PRO A 57 -1.54 7.89 13.26
CA PRO A 57 -2.79 7.61 13.95
C PRO A 57 -3.41 6.26 13.56
N ARG A 58 -3.25 5.84 12.30
CA ARG A 58 -3.66 4.50 11.85
C ARG A 58 -2.89 3.41 12.59
N GLU A 59 -1.59 3.58 12.79
CA GLU A 59 -0.77 2.64 13.57
C GLU A 59 -1.16 2.56 15.04
N LEU A 60 -1.58 3.68 15.63
CA LEU A 60 -2.15 3.69 16.98
C LEU A 60 -3.45 2.87 17.03
N MET A 61 -4.32 2.96 16.03
CA MET A 61 -5.52 2.11 15.97
C MET A 61 -5.20 0.62 15.89
N TYR A 62 -4.14 0.25 15.17
CA TYR A 62 -3.67 -1.13 15.09
C TYR A 62 -3.11 -1.68 16.41
N GLN A 63 -2.88 -0.84 17.42
CA GLN A 63 -2.56 -1.32 18.78
C GLN A 63 -3.74 -2.03 19.45
N ASN A 64 -4.98 -1.79 18.99
CA ASN A 64 -6.19 -2.49 19.45
C ASN A 64 -6.32 -3.92 18.90
N GLY A 65 -5.29 -4.43 18.21
CA GLY A 65 -5.29 -5.79 17.66
C GLY A 65 -6.25 -5.96 16.49
N SER A 66 -6.65 -7.20 16.24
CA SER A 66 -7.52 -7.58 15.10
C SER A 66 -8.87 -6.87 15.07
N SER A 67 -9.36 -6.37 16.23
CA SER A 67 -10.60 -5.59 16.33
C SER A 67 -10.62 -4.33 15.45
N SER A 68 -9.45 -3.79 15.13
CA SER A 68 -9.28 -2.60 14.28
C SER A 68 -9.42 -2.89 12.77
N VAL A 69 -9.29 -4.14 12.34
CA VAL A 69 -9.25 -4.52 10.92
C VAL A 69 -10.54 -4.13 10.20
N PHE A 70 -11.70 -4.55 10.73
CA PHE A 70 -12.98 -4.27 10.07
C PHE A 70 -13.32 -2.78 10.03
N PRO A 71 -13.18 -1.99 11.12
CA PRO A 71 -13.38 -0.55 11.08
C PRO A 71 -12.47 0.17 10.06
N VAL A 72 -11.17 -0.15 10.05
CA VAL A 72 -10.21 0.43 9.09
C VAL A 72 -10.56 0.05 7.66
N CYS A 73 -10.99 -1.19 7.44
CA CYS A 73 -11.40 -1.64 6.12
C CYS A 73 -12.72 -1.04 5.66
N SER A 74 -13.66 -0.81 6.58
CA SER A 74 -14.90 -0.11 6.28
C SER A 74 -14.63 1.31 5.79
N VAL A 75 -13.79 2.09 6.49
CA VAL A 75 -13.49 3.46 6.08
C VAL A 75 -12.68 3.51 4.78
N THR A 76 -11.76 2.57 4.57
CA THR A 76 -10.99 2.45 3.32
C THR A 76 -11.90 2.15 2.14
N LYS A 77 -12.84 1.21 2.28
CA LYS A 77 -13.83 0.92 1.23
C LYS A 77 -14.69 2.13 0.89
N THR A 78 -15.15 2.88 1.90
CA THR A 78 -15.92 4.12 1.71
C THR A 78 -15.10 5.17 0.95
N LEU A 79 -13.81 5.32 1.24
CA LEU A 79 -12.91 6.20 0.49
C LEU A 79 -12.86 5.79 -0.99
N TYR A 80 -12.58 4.52 -1.27
CA TYR A 80 -12.49 4.01 -2.65
C TYR A 80 -13.82 4.15 -3.40
N ALA A 81 -14.94 3.86 -2.75
CA ALA A 81 -16.27 4.04 -3.32
C ALA A 81 -16.57 5.52 -3.63
N CYS A 82 -16.16 6.44 -2.75
CA CYS A 82 -16.33 7.88 -2.97
C CYS A 82 -15.48 8.39 -4.15
N LEU A 83 -14.24 7.92 -4.28
CA LEU A 83 -13.35 8.29 -5.39
C LEU A 83 -13.80 7.70 -6.74
N GLY A 84 -14.50 6.55 -6.71
CA GLY A 84 -15.01 5.87 -7.89
C GLY A 84 -13.90 5.52 -8.89
N ASN A 85 -14.11 5.86 -10.15
CA ASN A 85 -13.16 5.60 -11.24
C ASN A 85 -11.83 6.38 -11.12
N ASN A 86 -11.72 7.30 -10.16
CA ASN A 86 -10.46 7.99 -9.88
C ASN A 86 -9.53 7.17 -8.97
N ALA A 87 -9.98 6.05 -8.41
CA ALA A 87 -9.17 5.22 -7.53
C ALA A 87 -8.44 4.09 -8.28
N PRO A 88 -7.14 3.84 -8.00
CA PRO A 88 -6.25 4.67 -7.18
C PRO A 88 -5.93 6.00 -7.90
N LEU A 89 -5.80 7.08 -7.12
CA LEU A 89 -5.45 8.39 -7.67
C LEU A 89 -4.13 8.35 -8.43
N SER A 90 -4.00 9.19 -9.46
CA SER A 90 -2.72 9.42 -10.14
C SER A 90 -1.71 10.09 -9.19
N LEU A 91 -0.42 9.93 -9.50
CA LEU A 91 0.64 10.62 -8.76
C LEU A 91 0.46 12.15 -8.83
N ASP A 92 0.12 12.66 -10.01
CA ASP A 92 -0.11 14.09 -10.20
C ASP A 92 -1.23 14.63 -9.32
N CYS A 93 -2.29 13.86 -9.09
CA CYS A 93 -3.36 14.25 -8.18
C CYS A 93 -2.93 14.29 -6.72
N TYR A 94 -2.07 13.35 -6.28
CA TYR A 94 -1.48 13.44 -4.94
C TYR A 94 -0.53 14.65 -4.81
N GLN A 95 0.27 14.92 -5.84
CA GLN A 95 1.19 16.07 -5.85
C GLN A 95 0.45 17.41 -5.89
N ALA A 96 -0.63 17.50 -6.67
CA ALA A 96 -1.51 18.67 -6.69
C ALA A 96 -2.21 18.92 -5.34
N MET A 97 -2.30 17.90 -4.48
CA MET A 97 -2.75 18.00 -3.10
C MET A 97 -1.60 18.25 -2.10
N GLY A 98 -0.45 18.73 -2.58
CA GLY A 98 0.66 19.22 -1.76
C GLY A 98 1.66 18.16 -1.30
N LEU A 99 1.57 16.92 -1.80
CA LEU A 99 2.55 15.87 -1.48
C LEU A 99 3.78 15.95 -2.38
N SER A 100 4.96 15.64 -1.85
CA SER A 100 6.14 15.40 -2.68
C SER A 100 5.94 14.20 -3.61
N ALA A 101 6.71 14.09 -4.69
CA ALA A 101 6.64 12.93 -5.61
C ALA A 101 6.83 11.59 -4.86
N VAL A 102 7.74 11.61 -3.89
CA VAL A 102 8.05 10.48 -3.03
C VAL A 102 6.85 10.13 -2.15
N GLU A 103 6.28 11.10 -1.44
CA GLU A 103 5.10 10.89 -0.60
C GLU A 103 3.87 10.47 -1.40
N ALA A 104 3.65 11.06 -2.57
CA ALA A 104 2.58 10.67 -3.49
C ALA A 104 2.69 9.19 -3.86
N SER A 105 3.90 8.71 -4.17
CA SER A 105 4.15 7.31 -4.49
C SER A 105 3.87 6.38 -3.32
N VAL A 106 4.35 6.69 -2.11
CA VAL A 106 4.05 5.85 -0.93
C VAL A 106 2.59 5.91 -0.52
N TYR A 107 1.92 7.07 -0.59
CA TYR A 107 0.47 7.17 -0.35
C TYR A 107 -0.32 6.28 -1.28
N ARG A 108 -0.06 6.41 -2.59
CA ARG A 108 -0.75 5.67 -3.63
C ARG A 108 -0.57 4.16 -3.47
N THR A 109 0.66 3.75 -3.17
CA THR A 109 1.02 2.34 -3.01
C THR A 109 0.42 1.74 -1.74
N ASP A 110 0.51 2.44 -0.61
CA ASP A 110 -0.03 1.99 0.68
C ASP A 110 -1.57 1.89 0.63
N LEU A 111 -2.26 2.92 0.12
CA LEU A 111 -3.73 2.85 -0.02
C LEU A 111 -4.19 1.72 -0.95
N SER A 112 -3.47 1.47 -2.04
CA SER A 112 -3.81 0.38 -2.96
C SER A 112 -3.59 -1.00 -2.32
N ALA A 113 -2.52 -1.14 -1.54
CA ALA A 113 -2.29 -2.33 -0.74
C ALA A 113 -3.38 -2.52 0.33
N MET A 114 -3.77 -1.45 1.02
CA MET A 114 -4.89 -1.47 1.97
C MET A 114 -6.20 -1.84 1.29
N GLN A 115 -6.46 -1.38 0.07
CA GLN A 115 -7.65 -1.76 -0.68
C GLN A 115 -7.68 -3.26 -0.97
N PHE A 116 -6.54 -3.85 -1.36
CA PHE A 116 -6.44 -5.31 -1.51
C PHE A 116 -6.71 -6.02 -0.17
N GLN A 117 -6.02 -5.59 0.90
CA GLN A 117 -6.20 -6.11 2.25
C GLN A 117 -7.66 -6.08 2.69
N CYS A 118 -8.37 -5.01 2.37
CA CYS A 118 -9.73 -4.81 2.83
C CYS A 118 -10.80 -5.46 1.94
N THR A 119 -10.43 -5.87 0.73
CA THR A 119 -11.32 -6.59 -0.19
C THR A 119 -11.00 -8.07 -0.19
N ALA A 120 -10.12 -8.52 -1.08
CA ALA A 120 -9.77 -9.92 -1.24
C ALA A 120 -9.04 -10.50 -0.03
N GLY A 121 -8.33 -9.67 0.75
CA GLY A 121 -7.51 -10.11 1.86
C GLY A 121 -8.14 -10.03 3.25
N VAL A 122 -9.38 -9.58 3.41
CA VAL A 122 -9.84 -9.08 4.74
C VAL A 122 -9.97 -10.18 5.77
N ASN A 123 -10.41 -11.38 5.35
CA ASN A 123 -10.52 -12.53 6.23
C ASN A 123 -9.13 -12.99 6.70
N ALA A 124 -8.20 -13.16 5.76
CA ALA A 124 -6.82 -13.53 6.06
C ALA A 124 -6.11 -12.45 6.91
N LEU A 125 -6.38 -11.17 6.65
CA LEU A 125 -5.84 -10.08 7.47
C LEU A 125 -6.37 -10.17 8.90
N TYR A 126 -7.67 -10.37 9.07
CA TYR A 126 -8.29 -10.49 10.39
C TYR A 126 -7.76 -11.71 11.16
N SER A 127 -7.73 -12.90 10.53
CA SER A 127 -7.29 -14.14 11.16
C SER A 127 -5.82 -14.13 11.54
N THR A 128 -4.97 -13.47 10.74
CA THR A 128 -3.52 -13.46 10.94
C THR A 128 -2.99 -12.16 11.58
N PHE A 129 -3.85 -11.19 11.90
CA PHE A 129 -3.46 -9.80 12.22
C PHE A 129 -2.34 -9.71 13.28
N ASP A 130 -2.54 -10.32 14.44
CA ASP A 130 -1.60 -10.20 15.56
C ASP A 130 -0.26 -10.88 15.25
N CYS A 131 -0.30 -12.03 14.58
CA CYS A 131 0.91 -12.68 14.11
C CYS A 131 1.64 -11.82 13.08
N TYR A 132 0.91 -11.27 12.12
CA TYR A 132 1.46 -10.42 11.07
C TYR A 132 2.14 -9.18 11.66
N ARG A 133 1.48 -8.54 12.64
CA ARG A 133 2.02 -7.40 13.38
C ARG A 133 3.30 -7.79 14.12
N ALA A 134 3.29 -8.87 14.89
CA ALA A 134 4.47 -9.35 15.61
C ALA A 134 5.62 -9.69 14.64
N ALA A 135 5.34 -10.41 13.55
CA ALA A 135 6.31 -10.77 12.53
C ALA A 135 6.96 -9.53 11.88
N SER A 136 6.19 -8.47 11.65
CA SER A 136 6.72 -7.22 11.09
C SER A 136 7.70 -6.49 12.02
N VAL A 137 7.58 -6.69 13.34
CA VAL A 137 8.57 -6.21 14.32
C VAL A 137 9.79 -7.14 14.32
N THR A 138 9.55 -8.43 14.56
CA THR A 138 10.59 -9.44 14.80
C THR A 138 11.51 -9.62 13.58
N TYR A 139 10.94 -9.60 12.38
CA TYR A 139 11.66 -9.84 11.13
C TYR A 139 11.92 -8.58 10.31
N ASN A 140 11.88 -7.39 10.93
CA ASN A 140 12.08 -6.12 10.24
C ASN A 140 13.39 -6.10 9.42
N ALA A 141 14.50 -6.59 9.97
CA ALA A 141 15.77 -6.65 9.25
C ALA A 141 15.71 -7.54 7.99
N ALA A 142 15.03 -8.69 8.05
CA ALA A 142 14.85 -9.56 6.89
C ALA A 142 13.94 -8.93 5.83
N ILE A 143 12.88 -8.24 6.26
CA ILE A 143 11.98 -7.48 5.38
C ILE A 143 12.76 -6.36 4.65
N GLN A 144 13.56 -5.59 5.39
CA GLN A 144 14.43 -4.55 4.83
C GLN A 144 15.47 -5.12 3.86
N LYS A 145 15.98 -6.33 4.12
CA LYS A 145 16.87 -7.02 3.20
C LYS A 145 16.15 -7.34 1.88
N CYS A 146 14.92 -7.84 1.91
CA CYS A 146 14.13 -8.09 0.69
C CYS A 146 13.99 -6.80 -0.15
N GLU A 147 13.74 -5.67 0.51
CA GLU A 147 13.59 -4.36 -0.14
C GLU A 147 14.92 -3.85 -0.72
N THR A 148 16.02 -4.02 0.01
CA THR A 148 17.36 -3.66 -0.46
C THR A 148 17.79 -4.51 -1.66
N ASP A 149 17.52 -5.81 -1.63
CA ASP A 149 17.84 -6.70 -2.75
C ASP A 149 17.01 -6.35 -3.99
N TYR A 150 15.72 -5.99 -3.82
CA TYR A 150 14.92 -5.47 -4.92
C TYR A 150 15.53 -4.20 -5.54
N ALA A 151 15.90 -3.22 -4.72
CA ALA A 151 16.54 -1.97 -5.17
C ALA A 151 17.75 -2.23 -6.07
N LYS A 152 18.58 -3.19 -5.69
CA LYS A 152 19.82 -3.54 -6.41
C LYS A 152 19.57 -4.21 -7.75
N ASN A 153 18.51 -5.02 -7.84
CA ASN A 153 18.30 -5.90 -8.99
C ASN A 153 17.25 -5.38 -9.99
N VAL A 154 16.43 -4.40 -9.60
CA VAL A 154 15.33 -3.89 -10.45
C VAL A 154 15.83 -3.30 -11.77
N GLN A 155 17.03 -2.72 -11.80
CA GLN A 155 17.63 -2.15 -13.02
C GLN A 155 18.09 -3.20 -14.03
N SER A 156 18.37 -4.44 -13.58
CA SER A 156 18.85 -5.51 -14.44
C SER A 156 17.72 -6.35 -15.03
N ASP A 157 16.74 -6.71 -14.19
CA ASP A 157 15.55 -7.45 -14.58
C ASP A 157 14.41 -7.13 -13.61
N VAL A 158 13.54 -6.20 -14.03
CA VAL A 158 12.42 -5.72 -13.21
C VAL A 158 11.52 -6.87 -12.76
N CYS A 159 11.12 -7.76 -13.67
CA CYS A 159 10.15 -8.81 -13.34
C CYS A 159 10.76 -9.87 -12.41
N LYS A 160 12.03 -10.24 -12.62
CA LYS A 160 12.73 -11.14 -11.71
C LYS A 160 12.94 -10.52 -10.34
N ALA A 161 13.30 -9.24 -10.27
CA ALA A 161 13.45 -8.52 -9.00
C ALA A 161 12.12 -8.46 -8.24
N MET A 162 11.02 -8.15 -8.94
CA MET A 162 9.67 -8.14 -8.38
C MET A 162 9.27 -9.51 -7.80
N ASN A 163 9.43 -10.59 -8.57
CA ASN A 163 9.14 -11.95 -8.11
C ASN A 163 9.98 -12.32 -6.88
N THR A 164 11.28 -12.00 -6.91
CA THR A 164 12.19 -12.24 -5.77
C THR A 164 11.71 -11.49 -4.52
N MET A 165 11.28 -10.24 -4.64
CA MET A 165 10.74 -9.46 -3.53
C MET A 165 9.45 -10.08 -2.97
N MET A 166 8.54 -10.49 -3.85
CA MET A 166 7.28 -11.14 -3.48
C MET A 166 7.53 -12.44 -2.70
N ASP A 167 8.40 -13.30 -3.23
CA ASP A 167 8.73 -14.58 -2.62
C ASP A 167 9.47 -14.39 -1.28
N CYS A 168 10.39 -13.44 -1.21
CA CYS A 168 11.14 -13.11 0.01
C CYS A 168 10.21 -12.67 1.14
N LYS A 169 9.38 -11.64 0.91
CA LYS A 169 8.46 -11.13 1.96
C LYS A 169 7.39 -12.17 2.31
N SER A 170 6.78 -12.82 1.31
CA SER A 170 5.71 -13.80 1.58
C SER A 170 6.23 -15.03 2.34
N SER A 171 7.48 -15.44 2.11
CA SER A 171 8.09 -16.54 2.86
C SER A 171 8.35 -16.19 4.32
N ILE A 172 8.71 -14.95 4.65
CA ILE A 172 8.86 -14.49 6.04
C ILE A 172 7.54 -14.65 6.79
N TYR A 173 6.47 -14.06 6.26
CA TYR A 173 5.15 -14.15 6.88
C TYR A 173 4.59 -15.57 6.84
N GLY A 174 4.86 -16.34 5.78
CA GLY A 174 4.43 -17.72 5.66
C GLY A 174 5.03 -18.66 6.70
N LYS A 175 6.33 -18.51 6.98
CA LYS A 175 7.03 -19.31 8.00
C LYS A 175 6.53 -18.99 9.41
N GLN A 176 6.23 -17.72 9.69
CA GLN A 176 5.85 -17.29 11.02
C GLN A 176 4.34 -17.43 11.30
N CYS A 177 3.51 -17.16 10.30
CA CYS A 177 2.06 -16.97 10.46
C CYS A 177 1.22 -17.88 9.56
N GLY A 178 1.85 -18.85 8.89
CA GLY A 178 1.17 -19.86 8.08
C GLY A 178 0.78 -19.41 6.67
N THR A 179 0.13 -20.32 5.95
CA THR A 179 -0.15 -20.18 4.51
C THR A 179 -1.10 -19.01 4.18
N GLU A 180 -2.04 -18.68 5.07
CA GLU A 180 -2.91 -17.52 4.90
C GLU A 180 -2.10 -16.22 4.88
N ALA A 181 -1.20 -16.03 5.85
CA ALA A 181 -0.34 -14.85 5.91
C ALA A 181 0.63 -14.78 4.72
N LYS A 182 1.12 -15.93 4.23
CA LYS A 182 1.90 -16.01 2.98
C LYS A 182 1.10 -15.46 1.80
N SER A 183 -0.13 -15.92 1.64
CA SER A 183 -1.02 -15.57 0.52
C SER A 183 -1.41 -14.10 0.59
N LEU A 184 -1.77 -13.62 1.78
CA LEU A 184 -2.06 -12.23 2.08
C LEU A 184 -0.86 -11.32 1.71
N ASN A 185 0.34 -11.61 2.25
CA ASN A 185 1.51 -10.77 1.96
C ASN A 185 1.92 -10.84 0.48
N CYS A 186 1.79 -12.00 -0.18
CA CYS A 186 2.02 -12.08 -1.61
C CYS A 186 1.09 -11.11 -2.36
N GLY A 187 -0.22 -11.15 -2.09
CA GLY A 187 -1.20 -10.30 -2.78
C GLY A 187 -0.99 -8.80 -2.50
N ILE A 188 -0.62 -8.47 -1.27
CA ILE A 188 -0.24 -7.11 -0.86
C ILE A 188 0.96 -6.61 -1.70
N VAL A 189 2.06 -7.37 -1.71
CA VAL A 189 3.30 -6.97 -2.41
C VAL A 189 3.07 -6.95 -3.92
N ARG A 190 2.33 -7.92 -4.47
CA ARG A 190 1.94 -7.94 -5.88
C ARG A 190 1.14 -6.70 -6.27
N THR A 191 0.18 -6.30 -5.44
CA THR A 191 -0.64 -5.09 -5.69
C THR A 191 0.22 -3.85 -5.71
N ALA A 192 1.13 -3.70 -4.74
CA ALA A 192 2.07 -2.59 -4.67
C ALA A 192 3.00 -2.53 -5.89
N LEU A 193 3.62 -3.65 -6.26
CA LEU A 193 4.56 -3.71 -7.39
C LEU A 193 3.87 -3.47 -8.73
N ASN A 194 2.69 -4.06 -8.94
CA ASN A 194 1.92 -3.86 -10.17
C ASN A 194 1.45 -2.40 -10.35
N LEU A 195 1.29 -1.67 -9.26
CA LEU A 195 0.95 -0.25 -9.30
C LEU A 195 2.15 0.63 -9.69
N LEU A 196 3.36 0.22 -9.30
CA LEU A 196 4.60 0.90 -9.65
C LEU A 196 5.00 0.61 -11.10
N ASP A 197 4.92 -0.66 -11.52
CA ASP A 197 5.14 -1.08 -12.90
C ASP A 197 4.27 -2.30 -13.24
N GLY A 198 3.25 -2.06 -14.07
CA GLY A 198 2.30 -3.09 -14.50
C GLY A 198 2.79 -3.98 -15.65
N SER A 199 3.94 -3.69 -16.27
CA SER A 199 4.43 -4.39 -17.47
C SER A 199 4.68 -5.88 -17.21
N CYS A 200 5.20 -6.24 -16.04
CA CYS A 200 5.45 -7.62 -15.64
C CYS A 200 4.16 -8.43 -15.45
N SER A 201 3.09 -7.79 -14.95
CA SER A 201 1.79 -8.44 -14.85
C SER A 201 1.12 -8.56 -16.21
N ALA A 202 1.15 -7.50 -17.04
CA ALA A 202 0.57 -7.50 -18.39
C ALA A 202 1.22 -8.55 -19.30
N SER A 203 2.53 -8.78 -19.16
CA SER A 203 3.28 -9.81 -19.89
C SER A 203 3.22 -11.21 -19.26
N GLY A 204 2.47 -11.39 -18.16
CA GLY A 204 2.34 -12.69 -17.49
C GLY A 204 3.60 -13.19 -16.77
N LYS A 205 4.61 -12.33 -16.57
CA LYS A 205 5.90 -12.67 -15.94
C LYS A 205 5.87 -12.56 -14.41
N LEU A 206 4.88 -11.89 -13.85
CA LEU A 206 4.74 -11.72 -12.40
C LEU A 206 4.01 -12.93 -11.77
N ASN A 207 4.63 -13.55 -10.75
CA ASN A 207 4.13 -14.73 -10.05
C ASN A 207 2.72 -14.53 -9.50
N LYS A 208 1.83 -15.51 -9.71
CA LYS A 208 0.49 -15.50 -9.12
C LYS A 208 0.58 -15.75 -7.61
N CYS A 209 -0.29 -15.09 -6.86
CA CYS A 209 -0.49 -15.36 -5.45
C CYS A 209 -1.65 -16.34 -5.28
N ALA A 210 -1.56 -17.25 -4.31
CA ALA A 210 -2.70 -18.06 -3.91
C ALA A 210 -3.84 -17.14 -3.43
N ALA A 211 -5.09 -17.56 -3.65
CA ALA A 211 -6.25 -16.84 -3.14
C ALA A 211 -6.22 -16.84 -1.60
N CYS A 212 -6.66 -15.74 -1.00
CA CYS A 212 -6.98 -15.72 0.43
C CYS A 212 -8.35 -16.42 0.58
N HIS A 213 -8.44 -17.40 1.48
CA HIS A 213 -9.69 -18.07 1.83
C HIS A 213 -10.30 -17.43 3.08
#